data_AF-A0A3D9B6H1-F1
#
_entry.id   AF-A0A3D9B6H1-F1
#
_cell.length_a   1.000
_cell.length_b   1.000
_cell.length_c   1.000
_cell.angle_alpha   90.00
_cell.angle_beta   90.00
_cell.angle_gamma   90.00
#
_symmetry.space_group_name_H-M   'P 1'
#
loop_
_entity.id
_entity.type
_entity.pdbx_description
1 polymer ?
#
loop_
_entity_poly.entity_id
_entity_poly.type
_entity_poly.pdbx_seq_one_letter_code
_entity_poly.pdbx_strand_id
1 'polypeptide(L)'
;MKKFFSLLLLCISIFSFAQSQTPFTGKRDFNIETGEQGSGALSYYLDIKSNGDVHFGSVQIEPESGKEKKEVINAGKYNPKVMKVHFKTYNETFYVKFDKMNIYLTDANGNIKKSDDCCPETDQKNCDCMSIYQ
;
A
#
# COMPACT_ATOMS: atom_id res chain seq x y z
N MET A 1 14.15 47.86 2.51
CA MET A 1 14.22 46.54 1.81
C MET A 1 14.78 45.38 2.66
N LYS A 2 15.19 45.56 3.93
CA LYS A 2 15.71 44.45 4.76
C LYS A 2 14.63 43.54 5.40
N LYS A 3 13.41 44.04 5.60
CA LYS A 3 12.34 43.30 6.32
C LYS A 3 11.62 42.25 5.47
N PHE A 4 11.60 42.41 4.14
CA PHE A 4 10.93 41.47 3.23
C PHE A 4 11.74 40.18 3.01
N PHE A 5 13.07 40.26 2.99
CA PHE A 5 13.94 39.09 2.84
C PHE A 5 13.81 38.12 4.02
N SER A 6 13.62 38.66 5.23
CA SER A 6 13.41 37.84 6.43
C SER A 6 12.10 37.07 6.39
N LEU A 7 11.05 37.63 5.79
CA LEU A 7 9.75 36.97 5.69
C LEU A 7 9.80 35.82 4.65
N LEU A 8 10.49 36.04 3.53
CA LEU A 8 10.65 35.02 2.49
C LEU A 8 11.45 33.81 2.98
N LEU A 9 12.52 34.03 3.76
CA LEU A 9 13.32 32.97 4.39
C LEU A 9 12.53 32.18 5.43
N LEU A 10 11.62 32.84 6.16
CA LEU A 10 10.77 32.19 7.16
C LEU A 10 9.65 31.36 6.51
N CYS A 11 9.18 31.73 5.32
CA CYS A 11 8.23 30.90 4.57
C CYS A 11 8.89 29.63 4.01
N ILE A 12 10.12 29.72 3.50
CA ILE A 12 10.83 28.56 2.91
C ILE A 12 11.15 27.48 3.96
N SER A 13 11.45 27.87 5.21
CA SER A 13 11.73 26.90 6.28
C SER A 13 10.51 26.13 6.78
N ILE A 14 9.29 26.67 6.63
CA ILE A 14 8.06 25.97 7.02
C ILE A 14 7.68 24.90 5.99
N PHE A 15 8.00 25.10 4.70
CA PHE A 15 7.71 24.12 3.64
C PHE A 15 8.59 22.85 3.73
N SER A 16 9.77 22.92 4.35
CA SER A 16 10.63 21.76 4.54
C SER A 16 10.06 20.70 5.49
N PHE A 17 9.06 21.04 6.32
CA PHE A 17 8.46 20.12 7.30
C PHE A 17 7.12 19.50 6.85
N ALA A 18 6.65 19.77 5.64
CA ALA A 18 5.55 19.01 5.03
C ALA A 18 6.02 17.67 4.45
N GLN A 19 7.20 17.19 4.87
CA GLN A 19 7.72 15.87 4.54
C GLN A 19 6.75 14.85 5.15
N SER A 20 5.82 14.38 4.30
CA SER A 20 4.85 13.33 4.61
C SER A 20 5.56 12.25 5.44
N GLN A 21 5.15 12.09 6.70
CA GLN A 21 5.65 11.03 7.57
C GLN A 21 5.10 9.71 7.03
N THR A 22 5.71 9.23 5.95
CA THR A 22 5.41 7.91 5.42
C THR A 22 6.05 6.87 6.32
N PRO A 23 5.40 5.71 6.49
CA PRO A 23 5.93 4.67 7.36
C PRO A 23 7.24 4.09 6.82
N PHE A 24 7.46 4.15 5.51
CA PHE A 24 8.71 3.80 4.86
C PHE A 24 8.81 4.46 3.48
N THR A 25 9.90 4.21 2.77
CA THR A 25 10.09 4.54 1.35
C THR A 25 10.57 3.29 0.62
N GLY A 26 10.06 3.06 -0.58
CA GLY A 26 10.38 1.90 -1.41
C GLY A 26 9.26 0.87 -1.50
N LYS A 27 9.58 -0.23 -2.18
CA LYS A 27 8.67 -1.32 -2.53
C LYS A 27 8.61 -2.39 -1.43
N ARG A 28 7.40 -2.84 -1.10
CA ARG A 28 7.14 -4.05 -0.29
C ARG A 28 6.02 -4.85 -0.92
N ASP A 29 6.19 -6.17 -0.97
CA ASP A 29 5.17 -7.08 -1.46
C ASP A 29 4.14 -7.33 -0.33
N PHE A 30 2.88 -7.56 -0.69
CA PHE A 30 1.84 -7.94 0.27
C PHE A 30 0.95 -9.00 -0.39
N ASN A 31 1.30 -10.27 -0.15
CA ASN A 31 0.64 -11.40 -0.80
C ASN A 31 -0.69 -11.69 -0.09
N ILE A 32 -1.78 -11.26 -0.72
CA ILE A 32 -3.11 -11.28 -0.11
C ILE A 32 -3.87 -12.57 -0.42
N GLU A 33 -3.75 -13.10 -1.63
CA GLU A 33 -4.40 -14.34 -2.05
C GLU A 33 -3.45 -15.04 -3.03
N THR A 34 -3.21 -16.34 -2.85
CA THR A 34 -2.72 -17.15 -3.95
C THR A 34 -3.84 -17.18 -4.97
N GLY A 35 -3.62 -16.57 -6.14
CA GLY A 35 -4.54 -16.72 -7.27
C GLY A 35 -4.88 -18.20 -7.50
N GLU A 36 -6.02 -18.46 -8.14
CA GLU A 36 -6.43 -19.83 -8.50
C GLU A 36 -5.25 -20.61 -9.08
N GLN A 37 -5.02 -21.81 -8.54
CA GLN A 37 -3.97 -22.72 -9.02
C GLN A 37 -4.08 -22.85 -10.54
N GLY A 38 -3.06 -22.38 -11.25
CA GLY A 38 -2.98 -22.45 -12.72
C GLY A 38 -2.94 -21.10 -13.45
N SER A 39 -3.14 -19.96 -12.76
CA SER A 39 -3.17 -18.63 -13.40
C SER A 39 -1.79 -17.96 -13.59
N GLY A 40 -0.70 -18.57 -13.11
CA GLY A 40 0.60 -17.89 -12.96
C GLY A 40 0.62 -17.06 -11.67
N ALA A 41 1.78 -16.97 -11.01
CA ALA A 41 1.90 -16.35 -9.70
C ALA A 41 1.57 -14.84 -9.78
N LEU A 42 0.33 -14.47 -9.47
CA LEU A 42 -0.10 -13.10 -9.27
C LEU A 42 0.45 -12.61 -7.94
N SER A 43 1.15 -11.47 -7.94
CA SER A 43 1.72 -10.87 -6.74
C SER A 43 1.38 -9.39 -6.67
N TYR A 44 1.06 -8.94 -5.46
CA TYR A 44 0.72 -7.54 -5.17
C TYR A 44 1.84 -6.88 -4.39
N TYR A 45 2.03 -5.59 -4.64
CA TYR A 45 3.04 -4.79 -3.94
C TYR A 45 2.60 -3.36 -3.76
N LEU A 46 3.11 -2.72 -2.74
CA LEU A 46 2.97 -1.29 -2.53
C LEU A 46 4.34 -0.63 -2.59
N ASP A 47 4.41 0.57 -3.13
CA ASP A 47 5.65 1.32 -3.32
C ASP A 47 5.43 2.77 -2.93
N ILE A 48 6.09 3.19 -1.85
CA ILE A 48 6.03 4.55 -1.35
C ILE A 48 7.19 5.34 -1.94
N LYS A 49 6.86 6.32 -2.78
CA LYS A 49 7.84 7.21 -3.39
C LYS A 49 8.41 8.19 -2.38
N SER A 50 9.60 8.72 -2.66
CA SER A 50 10.28 9.70 -1.78
C SER A 50 9.48 10.99 -1.57
N ASN A 51 8.55 11.30 -2.47
CA ASN A 51 7.63 12.43 -2.35
C ASN A 51 6.37 12.11 -1.52
N GLY A 52 6.25 10.90 -0.96
CA GLY A 52 5.12 10.43 -0.16
C GLY A 52 3.94 9.88 -0.96
N ASP A 53 4.05 9.75 -2.28
CA ASP A 53 3.02 9.10 -3.10
C ASP A 53 3.05 7.59 -2.90
N VAL A 54 1.88 7.00 -2.69
CA VAL A 54 1.69 5.57 -2.52
C VAL A 54 1.18 5.00 -3.83
N HIS A 55 1.94 4.05 -4.37
CA HIS A 55 1.55 3.27 -5.52
C HIS A 55 1.23 1.85 -5.10
N PHE A 56 0.17 1.30 -5.66
CA PHE A 56 -0.17 -0.12 -5.55
C PHE A 56 0.03 -0.75 -6.92
N GLY A 57 0.69 -1.91 -6.96
CA GLY A 57 0.92 -2.63 -8.20
C GLY A 57 0.63 -4.10 -8.09
N SER A 58 0.37 -4.71 -9.24
CA SER A 58 0.24 -6.14 -9.43
C SER A 58 1.19 -6.60 -10.53
N VAL A 59 1.75 -7.80 -10.38
CA VAL A 59 2.60 -8.46 -11.37
C VAL A 59 2.14 -9.90 -11.50
N GLN A 60 1.91 -10.35 -12.72
CA GLN A 60 1.62 -11.74 -13.06
C GLN A 60 2.58 -12.18 -14.14
N ILE A 61 3.23 -13.33 -13.94
CA ILE A 61 4.11 -13.94 -14.94
C ILE A 61 3.34 -15.08 -15.61
N GLU A 62 3.14 -14.98 -16.92
CA GLU A 62 2.51 -16.02 -17.73
C GLU A 62 3.42 -17.27 -17.77
N PRO A 63 2.97 -18.45 -17.30
CA PRO A 63 3.83 -19.64 -17.21
C PRO A 63 4.39 -20.12 -18.55
N GLU A 64 3.62 -19.96 -19.62
CA GLU A 64 3.98 -20.48 -20.96
C GLU A 64 4.91 -19.55 -21.74
N SER A 65 4.75 -18.24 -21.55
CA SER A 65 5.44 -17.22 -22.36
C SER A 65 6.54 -16.48 -21.59
N GLY A 66 6.53 -16.54 -20.26
CA GLY A 66 7.36 -15.74 -19.38
C GLY A 66 7.03 -14.23 -19.42
N LYS A 67 5.96 -13.83 -20.11
CA LYS A 67 5.59 -12.41 -20.20
C LYS A 67 5.05 -11.91 -18.87
N GLU A 68 5.51 -10.72 -18.48
CA GLU A 68 5.01 -10.02 -17.30
C GLU A 68 3.81 -9.14 -17.66
N LYS A 69 2.69 -9.37 -16.98
CA LYS A 69 1.53 -8.47 -16.98
C LYS A 69 1.58 -7.64 -15.70
N LYS A 70 1.64 -6.31 -15.84
CA LYS A 70 1.80 -5.38 -14.72
C LYS A 70 0.74 -4.29 -14.73
N GLU A 71 0.15 -4.02 -13.58
CA GLU A 71 -0.69 -2.85 -13.32
C GLU A 71 -0.07 -2.03 -12.19
N VAL A 72 -0.10 -0.70 -12.32
CA VAL A 72 0.33 0.23 -11.27
C VAL A 72 -0.67 1.36 -11.15
N ILE A 73 -1.12 1.60 -9.92
CA ILE A 73 -2.13 2.59 -9.58
C ILE A 73 -1.53 3.55 -8.55
N ASN A 74 -1.55 4.84 -8.86
CA ASN A 74 -1.25 5.87 -7.88
C ASN A 74 -2.48 6.09 -6.99
N ALA A 75 -2.36 5.80 -5.69
CA ALA A 75 -3.43 5.97 -4.70
C ALA A 75 -3.32 7.29 -3.92
N GLY A 76 -2.45 8.21 -4.36
CA GLY A 76 -2.25 9.52 -3.75
C GLY A 76 -1.28 9.48 -2.57
N LYS A 77 -1.42 10.44 -1.65
CA LYS A 77 -0.57 10.54 -0.47
C LYS A 77 -0.94 9.50 0.59
N TYR A 78 0.05 9.06 1.36
CA TYR A 78 -0.15 8.13 2.48
C TYR A 78 -1.27 8.58 3.43
N ASN A 79 -2.17 7.65 3.76
CA ASN A 79 -3.22 7.83 4.74
C ASN A 79 -3.09 6.73 5.82
N PRO A 80 -2.87 7.07 7.10
CA PRO A 80 -2.66 6.10 8.18
C PRO A 80 -3.92 5.33 8.59
N LYS A 81 -5.11 5.70 8.11
CA LYS A 81 -6.36 4.99 8.40
C LYS A 81 -6.53 3.79 7.48
N VAL A 82 -6.94 4.04 6.25
CA VAL A 82 -7.20 3.05 5.20
C VAL A 82 -6.93 3.71 3.86
N MET A 83 -6.22 3.01 2.99
CA MET A 83 -6.05 3.37 1.58
C MET A 83 -6.84 2.39 0.72
N LYS A 84 -7.62 2.92 -0.22
CA LYS A 84 -8.39 2.12 -1.17
C LYS A 84 -7.64 2.05 -2.51
N VAL A 85 -7.51 0.85 -3.06
CA VAL A 85 -7.03 0.63 -4.43
C VAL A 85 -8.01 -0.26 -5.18
N HIS A 86 -8.23 0.04 -6.46
CA HIS A 86 -9.03 -0.80 -7.36
C HIS A 86 -8.20 -1.22 -8.57
N PHE A 87 -7.82 -2.49 -8.62
CA PHE A 87 -7.09 -3.11 -9.72
C PHE A 87 -8.06 -3.45 -10.86
N LYS A 88 -7.94 -2.73 -11.97
CA LYS A 88 -8.86 -2.87 -13.11
C LYS A 88 -8.65 -4.19 -13.84
N THR A 89 -7.42 -4.70 -13.83
CA THR A 89 -7.06 -5.93 -14.55
C THR A 89 -7.84 -7.14 -14.06
N TYR A 90 -8.07 -7.21 -12.74
CA TYR A 90 -8.73 -8.34 -12.08
C TYR A 90 -10.10 -7.93 -11.48
N ASN A 91 -10.51 -6.67 -11.64
CA ASN A 91 -11.71 -6.10 -11.04
C ASN A 91 -11.75 -6.26 -9.50
N GLU A 92 -10.60 -6.14 -8.84
CA GLU A 92 -10.44 -6.32 -7.40
C GLU A 92 -10.32 -4.98 -6.68
N THR A 93 -10.86 -4.89 -5.47
CA THR A 93 -10.74 -3.70 -4.62
C THR A 93 -10.14 -4.09 -3.28
N PHE A 94 -9.02 -3.48 -2.91
CA PHE A 94 -8.41 -3.67 -1.61
C PHE A 94 -8.49 -2.41 -0.77
N TYR A 95 -8.68 -2.63 0.53
CA TYR A 95 -8.57 -1.63 1.57
C TYR A 95 -7.34 -1.99 2.40
N VAL A 96 -6.29 -1.19 2.31
CA VAL A 96 -4.98 -1.50 2.88
C VAL A 96 -4.64 -0.47 3.95
N LYS A 97 -4.19 -0.95 5.10
CA LYS A 97 -3.57 -0.17 6.17
C LYS A 97 -2.14 -0.65 6.33
N PHE A 98 -1.18 0.23 6.58
CA PHE A 98 0.21 -0.19 6.75
C PHE A 98 0.99 0.78 7.61
N ASP A 99 2.01 0.26 8.29
CA ASP A 99 2.94 1.00 9.13
C ASP A 99 4.40 0.66 8.79
N LYS A 100 5.34 1.04 9.66
CA LYS A 100 6.78 0.84 9.48
C LYS A 100 7.14 -0.63 9.29
N MET A 101 6.41 -1.53 9.93
CA MET A 101 6.68 -2.96 9.98
C MET A 101 5.70 -3.73 9.12
N ASN A 102 4.41 -3.42 9.22
CA ASN A 102 3.35 -4.32 8.77
C ASN A 102 2.47 -3.74 7.67
N ILE A 103 1.90 -4.63 6.84
CA ILE A 103 0.87 -4.32 5.85
C ILE A 103 -0.34 -5.19 6.17
N TYR A 104 -1.51 -4.55 6.28
CA TYR A 104 -2.76 -5.14 6.67
C TYR A 104 -3.78 -4.97 5.56
N LEU A 105 -4.46 -6.07 5.25
CA LEU A 105 -5.76 -5.97 4.61
C LEU A 105 -6.82 -5.64 5.62
N THR A 106 -7.73 -4.78 5.20
CA THR A 106 -8.83 -4.31 6.01
C THR A 106 -10.13 -4.35 5.23
N ASP A 107 -11.24 -4.11 5.93
CA ASP A 107 -12.47 -3.64 5.28
C ASP A 107 -12.46 -2.11 5.10
N ALA A 108 -13.52 -1.56 4.53
CA ALA A 108 -13.66 -0.11 4.34
C ALA A 108 -13.65 0.70 5.65
N ASN A 109 -13.93 0.05 6.80
CA ASN A 109 -13.92 0.68 8.12
C ASN A 109 -12.55 0.59 8.80
N GLY A 110 -11.61 -0.15 8.23
CA GLY A 110 -10.26 -0.34 8.77
C GLY A 110 -10.13 -1.51 9.75
N ASN A 111 -11.14 -2.39 9.83
CA ASN A 111 -11.01 -3.62 10.61
C ASN A 111 -10.08 -4.58 9.87
N ILE A 112 -9.06 -5.09 10.55
CA ILE A 112 -8.07 -6.00 9.97
C ILE A 112 -8.74 -7.32 9.61
N LYS A 113 -8.56 -7.73 8.35
CA LYS A 113 -9.03 -9.01 7.81
C LYS A 113 -7.89 -10.00 7.58
N LYS A 114 -6.67 -9.51 7.32
CA LYS A 114 -5.47 -10.33 7.10
C LYS A 114 -4.19 -9.53 7.33
N SER A 115 -3.17 -10.19 7.86
CA SER A 115 -1.78 -9.71 7.96
C SER A 115 -0.81 -10.88 8.01
N ASP A 116 0.48 -10.63 7.85
CA ASP A 116 1.50 -11.68 7.99
C ASP A 116 1.43 -12.37 9.37
N ASP A 117 1.12 -11.60 10.42
CA ASP A 117 0.95 -12.10 11.80
C ASP A 117 -0.46 -12.68 12.10
N CYS A 118 -1.44 -12.52 11.19
CA CYS A 118 -2.82 -12.98 11.39
C CYS A 118 -3.42 -13.49 10.08
N CYS A 119 -3.67 -14.80 10.04
CA CYS A 119 -4.04 -15.55 8.84
C CYS A 119 -2.98 -15.58 7.74
N PRO A 120 -1.82 -16.21 8.04
CA PRO A 120 -0.79 -16.47 7.04
C PRO A 120 -1.25 -17.51 5.99
N GLU A 121 -2.23 -18.35 6.32
CA GLU A 121 -2.74 -19.38 5.41
C GLU A 121 -3.79 -18.85 4.43
N THR A 122 -3.74 -19.34 3.20
CA THR A 122 -4.38 -18.75 2.03
C THR A 122 -5.84 -19.13 1.83
N ASP A 123 -6.34 -20.14 2.54
CA ASP A 123 -7.67 -20.73 2.28
C ASP A 123 -8.79 -20.14 3.16
N GLN A 124 -8.46 -19.31 4.16
CA GLN A 124 -9.46 -18.69 5.05
C GLN A 124 -9.88 -17.31 4.54
N LYS A 125 -11.04 -17.25 3.88
CA LYS A 125 -11.64 -16.03 3.33
C LYS A 125 -12.15 -15.04 4.40
N ASN A 126 -12.32 -15.49 5.64
CA ASN A 126 -12.85 -14.67 6.74
C ASN A 126 -12.07 -14.97 8.02
N CYS A 127 -11.04 -14.17 8.27
CA CYS A 127 -10.36 -14.15 9.54
C CYS A 127 -10.84 -12.97 10.38
N ASP A 128 -11.31 -13.28 11.58
CA ASP A 128 -11.68 -12.25 12.55
C ASP A 128 -10.45 -11.94 13.43
N CYS A 129 -9.56 -11.10 12.91
CA CYS A 129 -8.32 -10.70 13.62
C CYS A 129 -8.59 -9.74 14.79
N MET A 130 -9.86 -9.49 15.15
CA MET A 130 -10.23 -8.58 16.26
C MET A 130 -9.68 -9.00 17.63
N SER A 131 -9.21 -10.24 17.80
CA SER A 131 -8.71 -10.73 19.09
C SER A 131 -7.23 -10.41 19.39
N ILE A 132 -6.46 -9.87 18.44
CA ILE A 132 -4.99 -9.73 18.60
C ILE A 132 -4.58 -8.36 19.19
N TYR A 133 -5.47 -7.37 19.17
CA TYR A 133 -5.17 -6.00 19.62
C TYR A 133 -6.06 -5.50 20.76
N GLN A 134 -6.61 -6.41 21.57
CA GLN A 134 -7.37 -6.05 22.77
C GLN A 134 -6.44 -5.71 23.95
#